data_AF-A0A6L5F1N7-F1
#
_entry.id   AF-A0A6L5F1N7-F1
#
_cell.length_a   1.000
_cell.length_b   1.000
_cell.length_c   1.000
_cell.angle_alpha   90.00
_cell.angle_beta   90.00
_cell.angle_gamma   90.00
#
_symmetry.space_group_name_H-M   'P 1'
#
loop_
_entity.id
_entity.type
_entity.pdbx_description
1 polymer ?
#
loop_
_entity_poly.entity_id
_entity_poly.type
_entity_poly.pdbx_seq_one_letter_code
_entity_poly.pdbx_strand_id
1 'polypeptide(L)' 'QVRAKALVTRRMRPFQINGKTMHQVGMPWHWGYEGVVTGDVVNELTPLVGDPNVSIHEGKAFVCNVEKA' A
#
# COMPACT_ATOMS: atom_id res chain seq x y z
N GLN A 1 -7.53 -3.79 7.58
CA GLN A 1 -6.98 -4.83 6.67
C GLN A 1 -7.73 -4.74 5.35
N VAL A 2 -7.14 -5.17 4.23
CA VAL A 2 -7.79 -5.13 2.91
C VAL A 2 -7.51 -6.41 2.13
N ARG A 3 -8.39 -6.77 1.20
CA ARG A 3 -8.26 -7.89 0.27
C ARG A 3 -8.19 -7.38 -1.16
N ALA A 4 -7.23 -7.90 -1.92
CA ALA A 4 -7.00 -7.47 -3.31
C ALA A 4 -6.52 -8.63 -4.19
N LYS A 5 -6.61 -8.45 -5.50
CA LYS A 5 -5.99 -9.36 -6.48
C LYS A 5 -4.49 -9.07 -6.58
N ALA A 6 -3.67 -10.11 -6.55
CA ALA A 6 -2.23 -9.99 -6.71
C ALA A 6 -1.83 -9.87 -8.19
N LEU A 7 -1.07 -8.81 -8.53
CA LEU A 7 -0.41 -8.67 -9.82
C LEU A 7 1.10 -8.88 -9.64
N VAL A 8 1.58 -10.10 -9.92
CA VAL A 8 3.02 -10.41 -9.89
C VAL A 8 3.66 -9.89 -11.18
N THR A 9 4.62 -8.98 -11.05
CA THR A 9 5.21 -8.27 -12.19
C THR A 9 6.69 -7.96 -11.98
N ARG A 10 7.48 -8.00 -13.06
CA ARG A 10 8.92 -7.63 -13.05
C ARG A 10 9.16 -6.12 -12.91
N ARG A 11 8.10 -5.30 -13.01
CA ARG A 11 8.17 -3.83 -12.89
C ARG A 11 8.51 -3.37 -11.47
N MET A 12 8.19 -4.17 -10.46
CA MET A 12 8.55 -3.93 -9.07
C MET A 12 9.72 -4.84 -8.72
N ARG A 13 10.84 -4.27 -8.27
CA ARG A 13 12.01 -5.02 -7.83
C ARG A 13 12.30 -4.71 -6.36
N PRO A 14 12.77 -5.69 -5.56
CA PRO A 14 13.18 -5.43 -4.19
C PRO A 14 14.33 -4.42 -4.11
N PHE A 15 14.39 -3.67 -3.02
CA PHE A 15 15.51 -2.79 -2.70
C PHE A 15 16.56 -3.53 -1.87
N GLN A 16 17.82 -3.12 -1.97
CA GLN A 16 18.89 -3.52 -1.06
C GLN A 16 19.22 -2.33 -0.14
N ILE A 17 18.86 -2.42 1.14
CA ILE A 17 19.01 -1.33 2.12
C ILE A 17 19.67 -1.92 3.36
N ASN A 18 20.83 -1.38 3.76
CA ASN A 18 21.59 -1.82 4.93
C ASN A 18 21.85 -3.35 4.94
N GLY A 19 22.20 -3.91 3.78
CA GLY A 19 22.45 -5.35 3.61
C GLY A 19 21.20 -6.24 3.67
N LYS A 20 20.00 -5.65 3.72
CA LYS A 20 18.72 -6.37 3.74
C LYS A 20 17.95 -6.17 2.44
N THR A 21 17.28 -7.23 2.01
CA THR A 21 16.31 -7.16 0.92
C THR A 21 14.99 -6.62 1.46
N MET A 22 14.57 -5.44 0.99
CA MET A 22 13.30 -4.81 1.34
C MET A 22 12.33 -4.91 0.17
N HIS A 23 11.14 -5.46 0.41
CA HIS A 23 10.11 -5.61 -0.62
C HIS A 23 9.12 -4.44 -0.57
N GLN A 24 8.79 -3.90 -1.74
CA GLN A 24 7.76 -2.89 -1.88
C GLN A 24 6.47 -3.51 -2.44
N VAL A 25 5.34 -3.18 -1.82
CA VAL A 25 4.01 -3.55 -2.29
C VAL A 25 3.34 -2.30 -2.84
N GLY A 26 2.92 -2.32 -4.10
CA GLY A 26 2.17 -1.24 -4.73
C GLY A 26 0.66 -1.50 -4.63
N MET A 27 -0.10 -0.51 -4.19
CA MET A 27 -1.57 -0.60 -4.05
C MET A 27 -2.24 0.64 -4.66
N PRO A 28 -3.06 0.49 -5.71
CA PRO A 28 -3.85 1.60 -6.23
C PRO A 28 -5.08 1.86 -5.35
N TRP A 29 -5.39 3.14 -5.10
CA TRP A 29 -6.46 3.61 -4.21
C TRP A 29 -7.80 3.91 -4.91
N HIS A 30 -8.11 3.22 -6.00
CA HIS A 30 -9.25 3.55 -6.87
C HIS A 30 -10.55 2.77 -6.57
N TRP A 31 -10.56 1.94 -5.52
CA TRP A 31 -11.71 1.13 -5.12
C TRP A 31 -12.37 1.66 -3.85
N GLY A 32 -13.66 1.36 -3.72
CA GLY A 32 -14.45 1.61 -2.53
C GLY A 32 -15.72 0.74 -2.51
N TYR A 33 -16.58 1.00 -1.54
CA TYR A 33 -17.80 0.23 -1.30
C TYR A 33 -18.90 0.47 -2.35
N GLU A 34 -18.80 1.54 -3.14
CA GLU A 34 -19.80 1.94 -4.12
C GLU A 34 -19.16 2.25 -5.48
N GLY A 35 -19.84 1.88 -6.56
CA GLY A 35 -19.43 2.11 -7.94
C GLY A 35 -19.72 0.91 -8.85
N VAL A 36 -19.36 1.04 -10.13
CA VAL A 36 -19.49 -0.04 -11.14
C VAL A 36 -18.62 -1.26 -10.77
N VAL A 37 -17.50 -1.02 -10.10
CA VAL A 37 -16.61 -2.06 -9.56
C VAL A 37 -16.34 -1.71 -8.10
N THR A 38 -16.59 -2.65 -7.19
CA THR A 38 -16.38 -2.48 -5.75
C THR A 38 -15.09 -3.16 -5.29
N GLY A 39 -14.60 -2.76 -4.12
CA GLY A 39 -13.43 -3.35 -3.48
C GLY A 39 -13.10 -2.63 -2.18
N ASP A 40 -12.08 -3.13 -1.48
CA ASP A 40 -11.65 -2.53 -0.23
C ASP A 40 -10.95 -1.17 -0.48
N VAL A 41 -11.10 -0.26 0.48
CA VAL A 41 -10.47 1.07 0.45
C VAL A 41 -9.03 0.94 0.96
N VAL A 42 -8.04 1.20 0.11
CA VAL A 42 -6.61 1.04 0.46
C VAL A 42 -6.17 1.97 1.60
N ASN A 43 -6.79 3.15 1.74
CA ASN A 43 -6.50 4.09 2.81
C ASN A 43 -6.85 3.54 4.21
N GLU A 44 -7.59 2.43 4.33
CA GLU A 44 -7.75 1.69 5.59
C GLU A 44 -6.43 1.11 6.13
N LEU A 45 -5.38 1.07 5.31
CA LEU A 45 -4.02 0.67 5.72
C LEU A 45 -3.11 1.86 6.05
N THR A 46 -3.41 3.05 5.53
CA THR A 46 -2.51 4.20 5.68
C THR A 46 -2.57 4.75 7.11
N PRO A 47 -1.43 5.04 7.75
CA PRO A 47 -1.44 5.66 9.07
C PRO A 47 -1.97 7.09 8.99
N LEU A 48 -2.81 7.48 9.94
CA LEU A 48 -3.23 8.87 10.11
C LEU A 48 -2.16 9.65 10.88
N VAL A 49 -0.98 9.81 10.27
CA VAL A 49 0.15 10.56 10.83
C VAL A 49 0.56 11.63 9.83
N GLY A 50 0.54 12.89 10.27
CA GLY A 50 0.89 14.05 9.44
C GLY A 50 2.39 14.35 9.45
N ASP A 51 2.90 14.84 8.32
CA ASP A 51 4.21 15.49 8.25
C ASP A 51 4.21 16.76 9.14
N PRO A 52 5.23 16.96 9.99
CA PRO A 52 5.26 18.07 10.95
C PRO A 52 5.39 19.45 10.30
N ASN A 53 5.78 19.54 9.03
CA ASN A 53 5.95 20.81 8.32
C ASN A 53 4.70 21.20 7.51
N VAL A 54 4.01 20.22 6.90
CA VAL A 54 2.91 20.50 5.94
C VAL A 54 1.55 19.87 6.31
N SER A 55 1.43 19.17 7.45
CA SER A 55 0.18 18.57 7.92
C SER A 55 -0.48 17.58 6.93
N ILE A 56 0.29 17.04 5.99
CA ILE A 56 -0.17 16.01 5.02
C ILE A 56 0.12 14.63 5.60
N HIS A 57 -0.86 13.73 5.56
CA HIS A 57 -0.68 12.37 6.09
C HIS A 57 0.28 11.53 5.23
N GLU A 58 1.04 10.64 5.86
CA GLU A 58 1.92 9.70 5.19
C GLU A 58 1.11 8.61 4.45
N GLY A 59 1.04 8.73 3.13
CA GLY A 59 0.29 7.81 2.26
C GLY A 59 1.16 7.11 1.19
N LYS A 60 2.48 7.32 1.18
CA LYS A 60 3.38 6.77 0.15
C LYS A 60 4.31 5.69 0.68
N ALA A 61 4.70 5.76 1.94
CA ALA A 61 5.59 4.80 2.58
C ALA A 61 5.12 4.43 3.99
N PHE A 62 4.63 3.21 4.13
CA PHE A 62 4.26 2.60 5.42
C PHE A 62 4.52 1.09 5.34
N VAL A 63 4.50 0.42 6.50
CA VAL A 63 4.77 -1.01 6.61
C VAL A 63 3.48 -1.82 6.52
N CYS A 64 3.54 -2.98 5.88
CA CYS A 64 2.43 -3.92 5.81
C CYS A 64 2.94 -5.36 5.76
N ASN A 65 2.04 -6.31 6.01
CA ASN A 65 2.23 -7.72 5.72
C ASN A 65 1.27 -8.15 4.61
N VAL A 66 1.66 -9.14 3.81
CA VAL A 66 0.83 -9.71 2.74
C VAL A 66 0.69 -11.20 2.98
N GLU A 67 -0.56 -11.64 3.10
CA GLU A 67 -0.91 -13.05 3.29
C GLU A 67 -1.87 -13.50 2.19
N LYS A 68 -1.82 -14.79 1.86
CA LYS A 68 -2.76 -15.38 0.92
C LYS A 68 -4.14 -15.48 1.61
N ALA A 69 -5.16 -14.96 0.94
CA ALA A 69 -6.55 -15.02 1.39
C ALA A 69 -7.25 -16.33 1.01
#